data_AF-A0AAQ3TEH2-F1
#
_entry.id   AF-A0AAQ3TEH2-F1
#
_cell.length_a   1.000
_cell.length_b   1.000
_cell.length_c   1.000
_cell.angle_alpha   90.00
_cell.angle_beta   90.00
_cell.angle_gamma   90.00
#
_symmetry.space_group_name_H-M   'P 1'
#
loop_
_entity.id
_entity.type
_entity.pdbx_description
1 polymer ?
#
loop_
_entity_poly.entity_id
_entity_poly.type
_entity_poly.pdbx_seq_one_letter_code
_entity_poly.pdbx_strand_id
1 'polypeptide(L)'
;MASSSEVGGDKYRSFIHGEGEKNTVWRNGAPPNYDVVNKLFEDERTQVWPEGSLEEKVQRLLKSWEMELVHKVRPEDQKTVNSAKYTASTNGMKAMTQAELMAVGSYKHFLRTTLPPEHRIYDPDKETLQSSMATFLAAFPRGFTIEVLDVYNGPPKIAFKFRHWGYMEGPFKDHPPHGQRVELFGVCIFHVDEDMKVEKAEYFYERGNFLASLLSPTPAVSSASGCPYRSFIDGEGEKDTVWRNGAPPNYDVVNKLFEDERTQREGSLEEKVQRLLKSWEMELVHKVRTEDQKTISSGKFSSSTNGETRPCTSLPSSQSPAVHGTNHTNGFVTTARACCMQG
;
A
#
# COMPACT_ATOMS: atom_id res chain seq x y z
N MET A 1 -13.04 28.85 41.22
CA MET A 1 -12.02 29.52 40.40
C MET A 1 -11.94 28.78 39.09
N ALA A 2 -12.07 29.52 37.99
CA ALA A 2 -12.41 29.03 36.67
C ALA A 2 -11.41 27.99 36.12
N SER A 3 -11.98 26.93 35.52
CA SER A 3 -11.33 26.08 34.54
C SER A 3 -10.79 26.98 33.42
N SER A 4 -9.47 27.05 33.27
CA SER A 4 -8.86 27.58 32.07
C SER A 4 -9.06 26.55 30.97
N SER A 5 -9.98 26.82 30.06
CA SER A 5 -10.08 26.13 28.78
C SER A 5 -8.71 26.15 28.09
N GLU A 6 -8.02 25.00 28.06
CA GLU A 6 -6.86 24.80 27.20
C GLU A 6 -7.30 25.09 25.76
N VAL A 7 -6.58 25.99 25.10
CA VAL A 7 -6.84 26.35 23.70
C VAL A 7 -6.68 25.09 22.85
N GLY A 8 -7.79 24.66 22.24
CA GLY A 8 -7.91 23.41 21.50
C GLY A 8 -6.86 23.24 20.41
N GLY A 9 -6.00 22.23 20.57
CA GLY A 9 -5.06 21.78 19.55
C GLY A 9 -5.54 20.52 18.83
N ASP A 10 -4.93 20.22 17.67
CA ASP A 10 -5.18 18.97 16.94
C ASP A 10 -4.72 17.75 17.77
N LYS A 11 -5.63 16.77 17.96
CA LYS A 11 -5.39 15.55 18.75
C LYS A 11 -4.32 14.64 18.15
N TYR A 12 -4.18 14.65 16.83
CA TYR A 12 -3.44 13.66 16.05
C TYR A 12 -2.09 14.17 15.55
N ARG A 13 -1.93 15.48 15.44
CA ARG A 13 -0.77 16.13 14.83
C ARG A 13 -0.05 16.99 15.85
N SER A 14 1.18 16.60 16.13
CA SER A 14 2.13 17.44 16.84
C SER A 14 2.63 18.57 15.93
N PHE A 15 3.25 19.59 16.54
CA PHE A 15 3.95 20.66 15.81
C PHE A 15 3.06 21.52 14.89
N ILE A 16 1.79 21.67 15.26
CA ILE A 16 0.82 22.56 14.57
C ILE A 16 0.58 23.88 15.31
N HIS A 17 0.56 23.82 16.66
CA HIS A 17 0.37 24.95 17.55
C HIS A 17 1.41 24.93 18.67
N GLY A 18 1.49 26.02 19.43
CA GLY A 18 2.40 26.19 20.57
C GLY A 18 3.57 27.13 20.29
N GLU A 19 4.34 27.43 21.34
CA GLU A 19 5.48 28.37 21.29
C GLU A 19 6.48 28.03 20.18
N GLY A 20 6.76 26.74 20.00
CA GLY A 20 7.69 26.25 18.98
C GLY A 20 7.22 26.47 17.53
N GLU A 21 5.96 26.85 17.29
CA GLU A 21 5.41 27.06 15.95
C GLU A 21 5.13 28.54 15.63
N LYS A 22 5.41 29.46 16.56
CA LYS A 22 5.16 30.91 16.39
C LYS A 22 5.86 31.50 15.16
N ASN A 23 7.03 30.98 14.81
CA ASN A 23 7.85 31.46 13.71
C ASN A 23 7.79 30.55 12.48
N THR A 24 6.92 29.53 12.48
CA THR A 24 6.78 28.58 11.37
C THR A 24 6.24 29.28 10.14
N VAL A 25 6.89 29.07 8.99
CA VAL A 25 6.42 29.61 7.71
C VAL A 25 5.50 28.59 7.05
N TRP A 26 4.20 28.83 7.22
CA TRP A 26 3.15 28.02 6.63
C TRP A 26 2.93 28.36 5.16
N ARG A 27 2.73 27.32 4.34
CA ARG A 27 2.55 27.45 2.88
C ARG A 27 1.38 28.34 2.50
N ASN A 28 0.31 28.32 3.30
CA ASN A 28 -0.89 29.12 3.09
C ASN A 28 -1.00 30.28 4.10
N GLY A 29 0.13 30.68 4.71
CA GLY A 29 0.19 31.81 5.65
C GLY A 29 -0.32 31.55 7.07
N ALA A 30 -0.96 30.40 7.33
CA ALA A 30 -1.45 30.00 8.65
C ALA A 30 -1.37 28.48 8.86
N PRO A 31 -1.40 27.99 10.12
CA PRO A 31 -1.53 26.56 10.40
C PRO A 31 -2.78 25.97 9.72
N PRO A 32 -2.70 24.76 9.14
CA PRO A 32 -3.85 24.10 8.54
C PRO A 32 -4.92 23.76 9.59
N ASN A 33 -6.20 23.76 9.21
CA ASN A 33 -7.30 23.22 10.01
C ASN A 33 -7.60 21.79 9.56
N TYR A 34 -7.62 20.84 10.52
CA TYR A 34 -7.87 19.42 10.28
C TYR A 34 -9.20 18.91 10.85
N ASP A 35 -10.07 19.77 11.38
CA ASP A 35 -11.32 19.39 12.07
C ASP A 35 -12.21 18.49 11.19
N VAL A 36 -12.39 18.84 9.92
CA VAL A 36 -13.25 18.10 8.98
C VAL A 36 -12.70 16.69 8.74
N VAL A 37 -11.41 16.57 8.46
CA VAL A 37 -10.78 15.27 8.15
C VAL A 37 -10.54 14.43 9.41
N ASN A 38 -10.38 15.07 10.58
CA ASN A 38 -10.35 14.39 11.86
C ASN A 38 -11.73 13.81 12.21
N LYS A 39 -12.81 14.54 11.89
CA LYS A 39 -14.17 13.99 12.01
C LYS A 39 -14.34 12.77 11.11
N LEU A 40 -13.96 12.87 9.84
CA LEU A 40 -14.00 11.73 8.90
C LEU A 40 -13.20 10.52 9.44
N PHE A 41 -12.01 10.78 9.99
CA PHE A 41 -11.17 9.75 10.60
C PHE A 41 -11.86 9.08 11.79
N GLU A 42 -12.40 9.85 12.73
CA GLU A 42 -13.06 9.31 13.93
C GLU A 42 -14.33 8.52 13.59
N ASP A 43 -15.11 9.00 12.61
CA ASP A 43 -16.34 8.34 12.17
C ASP A 43 -16.08 6.97 11.51
N GLU A 44 -14.93 6.80 10.83
CA GLU A 44 -14.70 5.64 9.93
C GLU A 44 -13.45 4.81 10.24
N ARG A 45 -12.65 5.18 11.25
CA ARG A 45 -11.50 4.38 11.67
C ARG A 45 -11.93 3.01 12.15
N THR A 46 -11.07 2.04 11.88
CA THR A 46 -11.22 0.65 12.30
C THR A 46 -10.40 0.34 13.55
N GLN A 47 -9.35 1.12 13.82
CA GLN A 47 -8.43 0.91 14.93
C GLN A 47 -8.51 2.01 15.98
N VAL A 48 -8.56 1.57 17.25
CA VAL A 48 -8.44 2.44 18.42
C VAL A 48 -7.24 1.96 19.23
N TRP A 49 -6.12 2.64 19.06
CA TRP A 49 -4.87 2.29 19.73
C TRP A 49 -4.86 2.75 21.19
N PRO A 50 -4.34 1.95 22.15
CA PRO A 50 -4.16 2.38 23.52
C PRO A 50 -3.22 3.59 23.60
N GLU A 51 -3.49 4.50 24.53
CA GLU A 51 -2.64 5.67 24.74
C GLU A 51 -1.21 5.27 25.09
N GLY A 52 -0.22 5.86 24.41
CA GLY A 52 1.19 5.58 24.62
C GLY A 52 1.71 4.30 23.94
N SER A 53 0.84 3.53 23.27
CA SER A 53 1.23 2.37 22.48
C SER A 53 2.13 2.78 21.31
N LEU A 54 2.85 1.80 20.73
CA LEU A 54 3.68 2.08 19.56
C LEU A 54 2.82 2.51 18.36
N GLU A 55 1.68 1.86 18.17
CA GLU A 55 0.74 2.12 17.09
C GLU A 55 0.13 3.53 17.18
N GLU A 56 -0.23 3.96 18.39
CA GLU A 56 -0.68 5.34 18.64
C GLU A 56 0.41 6.36 18.27
N LYS A 57 1.65 6.11 18.72
CA LYS A 57 2.80 6.97 18.40
C LYS A 57 3.09 7.00 16.90
N VAL A 58 3.03 5.86 16.21
CA VAL A 58 3.26 5.76 14.76
C VAL A 58 2.14 6.47 13.99
N GLN A 59 0.88 6.33 14.41
CA GLN A 59 -0.25 7.03 13.82
C GLN A 59 -0.08 8.56 13.90
N ARG A 60 0.37 9.06 15.05
CA ARG A 60 0.64 10.49 15.27
C ARG A 60 1.85 10.98 14.49
N LEU A 61 2.94 10.19 14.50
CA LEU A 61 4.14 10.50 13.72
C LEU A 61 3.79 10.62 12.24
N LEU A 62 3.07 9.64 11.67
CA LEU A 62 2.65 9.64 10.27
C LEU A 62 1.83 10.87 9.90
N LYS A 63 0.78 11.18 10.68
CA LYS A 63 -0.09 12.35 10.41
C LYS A 63 0.65 13.68 10.59
N SER A 64 1.56 13.77 11.56
CA SER A 64 2.38 14.96 11.79
C SER A 64 3.41 15.14 10.68
N TRP A 65 4.08 14.06 10.28
CA TRP A 65 5.08 14.05 9.21
C TRP A 65 4.47 14.49 7.88
N GLU A 66 3.30 13.97 7.54
CA GLU A 66 2.59 14.35 6.31
C GLU A 66 2.17 15.82 6.35
N MET A 67 1.64 16.29 7.48
CA MET A 67 1.28 17.70 7.69
C MET A 67 2.48 18.62 7.49
N GLU A 68 3.62 18.32 8.12
CA GLU A 68 4.82 19.13 8.01
C GLU A 68 5.36 19.14 6.56
N LEU A 69 5.30 18.00 5.88
CA LEU A 69 5.73 17.89 4.48
C LEU A 69 4.85 18.72 3.54
N VAL A 70 3.54 18.69 3.75
CA VAL A 70 2.57 19.38 2.89
C VAL A 70 2.57 20.89 3.18
N HIS A 71 2.58 21.28 4.46
CA HIS A 71 2.22 22.65 4.87
C HIS A 71 3.38 23.52 5.32
N LYS A 72 4.54 22.98 5.73
CA LYS A 72 5.69 23.79 6.13
C LYS A 72 6.58 24.07 4.91
N VAL A 73 6.96 25.33 4.73
CA VAL A 73 7.73 25.77 3.54
C VAL A 73 9.21 25.57 3.73
N ARG A 74 9.70 25.72 4.96
CA ARG A 74 11.13 25.67 5.25
C ARG A 74 11.53 24.32 5.86
N PRO A 75 12.62 23.68 5.39
CA PRO A 75 13.10 22.41 5.94
C PRO A 75 13.33 22.46 7.46
N GLU A 76 13.82 23.59 7.98
CA GLU A 76 14.09 23.79 9.41
C GLU A 76 12.84 23.84 10.29
N ASP A 77 11.66 24.10 9.70
CA ASP A 77 10.41 24.07 10.45
C ASP A 77 9.90 22.63 10.64
N GLN A 78 10.42 21.64 9.90
CA GLN A 78 10.02 20.24 10.00
C GLN A 78 10.72 19.57 11.19
N LYS A 79 9.93 19.10 12.16
CA LYS A 79 10.42 18.53 13.43
C LYS A 79 10.34 17.02 13.50
N THR A 80 9.53 16.41 12.64
CA THR A 80 9.35 14.96 12.55
C THR A 80 10.47 14.24 11.80
N VAL A 81 11.38 14.97 11.16
CA VAL A 81 12.45 14.41 10.32
C VAL A 81 13.83 14.79 10.84
N ASN A 82 14.82 13.93 10.57
CA ASN A 82 16.22 14.26 10.76
C ASN A 82 16.74 14.96 9.50
N SER A 83 16.74 16.30 9.48
CA SER A 83 17.01 17.09 8.27
C SER A 83 18.35 16.77 7.58
N ALA A 84 19.36 16.31 8.33
CA ALA A 84 20.67 15.97 7.76
C ALA A 84 20.66 14.65 6.97
N LYS A 85 19.79 13.72 7.32
CA LYS A 85 19.75 12.35 6.76
C LYS A 85 18.49 12.05 5.96
N TYR A 86 17.47 12.90 6.08
CA TYR A 86 16.13 12.58 5.63
C TYR A 86 16.03 12.29 4.12
N THR A 87 15.46 11.13 3.81
CA THR A 87 15.10 10.72 2.44
C THR A 87 13.72 10.09 2.37
N ALA A 88 13.08 10.19 1.20
CA ALA A 88 11.79 9.55 0.93
C ALA A 88 11.80 8.80 -0.40
N SER A 89 11.18 7.63 -0.46
CA SER A 89 10.97 6.86 -1.68
C SER A 89 9.54 6.31 -1.75
N THR A 90 9.08 6.03 -2.97
CA THR A 90 7.78 5.40 -3.23
C THR A 90 7.96 4.27 -4.23
N ASN A 91 7.35 3.12 -3.97
CA ASN A 91 7.29 1.92 -4.82
C ASN A 91 8.66 1.50 -5.37
N GLY A 92 9.69 1.55 -4.52
CA GLY A 92 11.06 1.14 -4.88
C GLY A 92 11.80 2.11 -5.83
N MET A 93 11.22 3.26 -6.17
CA MET A 93 11.90 4.28 -6.97
C MET A 93 13.06 4.93 -6.21
N LYS A 94 13.96 5.59 -6.94
CA LYS A 94 15.09 6.34 -6.37
C LYS A 94 14.61 7.31 -5.28
N ALA A 95 15.23 7.19 -4.11
CA ALA A 95 14.98 8.07 -2.97
C ALA A 95 15.32 9.53 -3.31
N MET A 96 14.52 10.44 -2.78
CA MET A 96 14.72 11.89 -2.85
C MET A 96 15.19 12.39 -1.49
N THR A 97 16.13 13.33 -1.51
CA THR A 97 16.52 14.12 -0.34
C THR A 97 15.37 15.02 0.11
N GLN A 98 15.45 15.54 1.35
CA GLN A 98 14.48 16.52 1.86
C GLN A 98 14.28 17.71 0.91
N ALA A 99 15.38 18.29 0.41
CA ALA A 99 15.33 19.46 -0.47
C ALA A 99 14.62 19.16 -1.80
N GLU A 100 14.94 18.03 -2.43
CA GLU A 100 14.28 17.59 -3.66
C GLU A 100 12.79 17.32 -3.42
N LEU A 101 12.46 16.64 -2.32
CA LEU A 101 11.08 16.32 -1.97
C LEU A 101 10.23 17.58 -1.75
N MET A 102 10.78 18.58 -1.05
CA MET A 102 10.08 19.84 -0.80
C MET A 102 9.92 20.68 -2.08
N ALA A 103 10.88 20.62 -3.00
CA ALA A 103 10.77 21.29 -4.30
C ALA A 103 9.72 20.64 -5.22
N VAL A 104 9.63 19.31 -5.20
CA VAL A 104 8.69 18.54 -6.02
C VAL A 104 7.27 18.56 -5.43
N GLY A 105 7.14 18.50 -4.11
CA GLY A 105 5.87 18.40 -3.38
C GLY A 105 5.42 16.96 -3.14
N SER A 106 4.65 16.77 -2.06
CA SER A 106 4.21 15.45 -1.57
C SER A 106 3.37 14.66 -2.58
N TYR A 107 2.34 15.26 -3.17
CA TYR A 107 1.46 14.59 -4.14
C TYR A 107 2.22 14.07 -5.35
N LYS A 108 3.08 14.92 -5.92
CA LYS A 108 3.92 14.55 -7.05
C LYS A 108 4.83 13.41 -6.67
N HIS A 109 5.51 13.47 -5.52
CA HIS A 109 6.37 12.40 -5.02
C HIS A 109 5.63 11.08 -4.80
N PHE A 110 4.49 11.14 -4.11
CA PHE A 110 3.68 9.98 -3.77
C PHE A 110 3.13 9.29 -5.02
N LEU A 111 2.77 10.05 -6.07
CA LEU A 111 2.19 9.52 -7.31
C LEU A 111 3.19 9.36 -8.45
N ARG A 112 4.50 9.47 -8.18
CA ARG A 112 5.55 9.24 -9.19
C ARG A 112 5.36 7.88 -9.86
N THR A 113 5.72 7.83 -11.13
CA THR A 113 5.55 6.63 -11.95
C THR A 113 6.59 6.59 -13.06
N THR A 114 6.98 5.37 -13.43
CA THR A 114 7.80 5.08 -14.60
C THR A 114 6.95 4.69 -15.82
N LEU A 115 5.62 4.66 -15.67
CA LEU A 115 4.72 4.37 -16.79
C LEU A 115 4.94 5.35 -17.95
N PRO A 116 4.87 4.88 -19.21
CA PRO A 116 4.81 5.76 -20.37
C PRO A 116 3.66 6.78 -20.26
N PRO A 117 3.84 8.05 -20.71
CA PRO A 117 2.83 9.10 -20.56
C PRO A 117 1.41 8.73 -21.01
N GLU A 118 1.29 7.95 -22.08
CA GLU A 118 0.03 7.46 -22.65
C GLU A 118 -0.75 6.50 -21.74
N HIS A 119 -0.10 5.94 -20.71
CA HIS A 119 -0.70 5.03 -19.74
C HIS A 119 -0.92 5.69 -18.37
N ARG A 120 -0.67 6.99 -18.25
CA ARG A 120 -0.83 7.74 -17.00
C ARG A 120 -2.24 8.30 -16.89
N ILE A 121 -3.03 7.74 -15.97
CA ILE A 121 -4.30 8.34 -15.53
C ILE A 121 -4.06 9.75 -14.95
N TYR A 122 -2.97 9.89 -14.18
CA TYR A 122 -2.48 11.16 -13.65
C TYR A 122 -1.00 11.28 -13.97
N ASP A 123 -0.61 12.38 -14.59
CA ASP A 123 0.77 12.64 -14.98
C ASP A 123 1.44 13.63 -14.02
N PRO A 124 2.21 13.17 -13.02
CA PRO A 124 2.85 14.05 -12.03
C PRO A 124 3.90 14.98 -12.66
N ASP A 125 4.45 14.63 -13.83
CA ASP A 125 5.49 15.44 -14.49
C ASP A 125 4.92 16.72 -15.11
N LYS A 126 3.62 16.75 -15.42
CA LYS A 126 2.89 17.92 -15.93
C LYS A 126 2.37 18.85 -14.84
N GLU A 127 2.58 18.50 -13.59
CA GLU A 127 1.98 19.18 -12.45
C GLU A 127 3.01 20.06 -11.75
N THR A 128 2.53 21.15 -11.17
CA THR A 128 3.27 21.93 -10.18
C THR A 128 2.85 21.51 -8.78
N LEU A 129 3.60 21.94 -7.76
CA LEU A 129 3.19 21.75 -6.37
C LEU A 129 1.78 22.33 -6.12
N GLN A 130 1.51 23.52 -6.67
CA GLN A 130 0.23 24.19 -6.50
C GLN A 130 -0.92 23.50 -7.26
N SER A 131 -0.69 23.09 -8.51
CA SER A 131 -1.73 22.44 -9.32
C SER A 131 -2.08 21.04 -8.80
N SER A 132 -1.08 20.27 -8.35
CA SER A 132 -1.31 18.97 -7.73
C SER A 132 -2.09 19.11 -6.42
N MET A 133 -1.71 20.03 -5.54
CA MET A 133 -2.44 20.30 -4.30
C MET A 133 -3.88 20.77 -4.57
N ALA A 134 -4.08 21.70 -5.50
CA ALA A 134 -5.41 22.18 -5.87
C ALA A 134 -6.30 21.05 -6.42
N THR A 135 -5.73 20.16 -7.26
CA THR A 135 -6.44 19.02 -7.83
C THR A 135 -6.99 18.09 -6.74
N PHE A 136 -6.16 17.69 -5.77
CA PHE A 136 -6.57 16.75 -4.75
C PHE A 136 -7.43 17.37 -3.65
N LEU A 137 -7.21 18.64 -3.29
CA LEU A 137 -8.10 19.36 -2.37
C LEU A 137 -9.48 19.61 -2.99
N ALA A 138 -9.55 19.86 -4.30
CA ALA A 138 -10.81 19.97 -5.01
C ALA A 138 -11.54 18.61 -5.04
N ALA A 139 -10.84 17.52 -5.35
CA ALA A 139 -11.43 16.18 -5.41
C ALA A 139 -11.96 15.73 -4.03
N PHE A 140 -11.24 16.03 -2.95
CA PHE A 140 -11.53 15.57 -1.58
C PHE A 140 -11.80 16.75 -0.62
N PRO A 141 -12.97 17.42 -0.71
CA PRO A 141 -13.28 18.57 0.13
C PRO A 141 -13.37 18.24 1.64
N ARG A 142 -13.69 16.98 1.98
CA ARG A 142 -13.63 16.47 3.36
C ARG A 142 -12.22 16.07 3.83
N GLY A 143 -11.23 16.23 2.96
CA GLY A 143 -9.88 15.74 3.13
C GLY A 143 -9.72 14.27 2.74
N PHE A 144 -8.47 13.84 2.71
CA PHE A 144 -8.04 12.47 2.52
C PHE A 144 -7.38 12.08 3.85
N THR A 145 -7.90 11.09 4.57
CA THR A 145 -7.41 10.71 5.90
C THR A 145 -6.62 9.41 5.85
N ILE A 146 -5.63 9.27 6.72
CA ILE A 146 -4.74 8.11 6.80
C ILE A 146 -4.80 7.43 8.17
N GLU A 147 -4.87 6.11 8.19
CA GLU A 147 -4.97 5.24 9.36
C GLU A 147 -3.86 4.19 9.36
N VAL A 148 -3.19 4.02 10.49
CA VAL A 148 -2.30 2.88 10.76
C VAL A 148 -3.17 1.70 11.17
N LEU A 149 -3.10 0.63 10.38
CA LEU A 149 -3.88 -0.57 10.58
C LEU A 149 -3.18 -1.61 11.46
N ASP A 150 -1.85 -1.67 11.38
CA ASP A 150 -1.01 -2.60 12.12
C ASP A 150 0.46 -2.13 12.10
N VAL A 151 1.24 -2.45 13.13
CA VAL A 151 2.68 -2.17 13.22
C VAL A 151 3.43 -3.49 13.37
N TYR A 152 4.16 -3.86 12.31
CA TYR A 152 4.87 -5.14 12.23
C TYR A 152 6.23 -5.14 12.93
N ASN A 153 6.86 -3.97 13.06
CA ASN A 153 8.15 -3.83 13.72
C ASN A 153 8.31 -2.44 14.36
N GLY A 154 9.04 -2.37 15.46
CA GLY A 154 9.37 -1.12 16.16
C GLY A 154 10.67 -0.44 15.69
N PRO A 155 11.07 0.65 16.35
CA PRO A 155 12.34 1.34 16.07
C PRO A 155 13.56 0.41 16.14
N PRO A 156 14.64 0.69 15.37
CA PRO A 156 14.84 1.87 14.52
C PRO A 156 14.23 1.73 13.12
N LYS A 157 13.64 0.59 12.76
CA LYS A 157 12.98 0.36 11.45
C LYS A 157 11.53 -0.02 11.66
N ILE A 158 10.67 0.99 11.77
CA ILE A 158 9.24 0.81 11.97
C ILE A 158 8.60 0.42 10.63
N ALA A 159 8.02 -0.78 10.54
CA ALA A 159 7.26 -1.21 9.38
C ALA A 159 5.78 -1.30 9.77
N PHE A 160 4.90 -0.64 9.05
CA PHE A 160 3.48 -0.57 9.40
C PHE A 160 2.58 -0.60 8.17
N LYS A 161 1.41 -1.20 8.31
CA LYS A 161 0.35 -1.19 7.30
C LYS A 161 -0.52 0.03 7.51
N PHE A 162 -0.92 0.68 6.42
CA PHE A 162 -1.81 1.82 6.47
C PHE A 162 -2.95 1.72 5.47
N ARG A 163 -3.98 2.54 5.71
CA ARG A 163 -5.11 2.81 4.83
C ARG A 163 -5.25 4.31 4.66
N HIS A 164 -5.48 4.78 3.45
CA HIS A 164 -5.71 6.17 3.15
C HIS A 164 -7.00 6.30 2.33
N TRP A 165 -7.94 7.15 2.75
CA TRP A 165 -9.23 7.25 2.07
C TRP A 165 -9.87 8.64 2.17
N GLY A 166 -10.84 8.88 1.29
CA GLY A 166 -11.70 10.05 1.28
C GLY A 166 -12.80 9.86 0.24
N TYR A 167 -13.68 10.84 0.11
CA TYR A 167 -14.82 10.77 -0.80
C TYR A 167 -14.66 11.79 -1.92
N MET A 168 -14.77 11.33 -3.17
CA MET A 168 -14.61 12.21 -4.34
C MET A 168 -15.88 13.03 -4.59
N GLU A 169 -16.09 14.04 -3.74
CA GLU A 169 -17.25 14.94 -3.75
C GLU A 169 -17.02 16.21 -4.56
N GLY A 170 -15.78 16.49 -4.94
CA GLY A 170 -15.46 17.47 -5.97
C GLY A 170 -14.80 16.83 -7.20
N PRO A 171 -14.55 17.64 -8.24
CA PRO A 171 -14.03 17.15 -9.51
C PRO A 171 -12.56 16.74 -9.39
N PHE A 172 -12.16 15.74 -10.17
CA PHE A 172 -10.77 15.34 -10.37
C PHE A 172 -10.40 15.55 -11.84
N LYS A 173 -9.73 16.65 -12.14
CA LYS A 173 -9.48 17.09 -13.53
C LYS A 173 -10.80 17.17 -14.31
N ASP A 174 -10.89 16.46 -15.43
CA ASP A 174 -12.07 16.41 -16.29
C ASP A 174 -13.13 15.41 -15.82
N HIS A 175 -12.91 14.72 -14.70
CA HIS A 175 -13.84 13.75 -14.13
C HIS A 175 -14.77 14.41 -13.11
N PRO A 176 -16.10 14.38 -13.32
CA PRO A 176 -17.06 14.91 -12.36
C PRO A 176 -17.05 14.14 -11.03
N PRO A 177 -17.44 14.79 -9.92
CA PRO A 177 -17.58 14.12 -8.63
C PRO A 177 -18.57 12.97 -8.72
N HIS A 178 -18.23 11.82 -8.14
CA HIS A 178 -19.11 10.67 -8.05
C HIS A 178 -19.50 10.32 -6.60
N GLY A 179 -18.94 11.02 -5.61
CA GLY A 179 -19.29 10.92 -4.20
C GLY A 179 -18.96 9.57 -3.55
N GLN A 180 -18.25 8.68 -4.24
CA GLN A 180 -17.86 7.37 -3.69
C GLN A 180 -16.53 7.47 -2.93
N ARG A 181 -16.30 6.52 -2.03
CA ARG A 181 -15.04 6.40 -1.30
C ARG A 181 -13.93 5.96 -2.26
N VAL A 182 -12.88 6.75 -2.31
CA VAL A 182 -11.60 6.40 -2.90
C VAL A 182 -10.68 5.98 -1.76
N GLU A 183 -10.08 4.80 -1.88
CA GLU A 183 -9.34 4.16 -0.79
C GLU A 183 -8.13 3.43 -1.35
N LEU A 184 -7.01 3.48 -0.61
CA LEU A 184 -5.81 2.72 -0.91
C LEU A 184 -5.21 2.15 0.37
N PHE A 185 -4.54 1.01 0.22
CA PHE A 185 -3.80 0.35 1.28
C PHE A 185 -2.34 0.23 0.88
N GLY A 186 -1.47 0.28 1.88
CA GLY A 186 -0.04 0.12 1.65
C GLY A 186 0.72 -0.27 2.90
N VAL A 187 2.03 -0.39 2.72
CA VAL A 187 3.01 -0.52 3.79
C VAL A 187 3.94 0.67 3.72
N CYS A 188 4.26 1.24 4.87
CA CYS A 188 5.29 2.24 5.00
C CYS A 188 6.37 1.75 5.96
N ILE A 189 7.62 2.06 5.63
CA ILE A 189 8.77 1.78 6.47
C ILE A 189 9.41 3.11 6.85
N PHE A 190 9.40 3.43 8.14
CA PHE A 190 10.15 4.54 8.71
C PHE A 190 11.42 4.03 9.37
N HIS A 191 12.56 4.52 8.89
CA HIS A 191 13.79 4.47 9.67
C HIS A 191 13.83 5.70 10.54
N VAL A 192 13.99 5.51 11.85
CA VAL A 192 13.98 6.59 12.83
C VAL A 192 15.25 6.59 13.67
N ASP A 193 15.66 7.77 14.11
CA ASP A 193 16.72 7.93 15.11
C ASP A 193 16.19 7.71 16.54
N GLU A 194 17.07 7.90 17.53
CA GLU A 194 16.77 7.71 18.95
C GLU A 194 15.66 8.64 19.47
N ASP A 195 15.44 9.78 18.80
CA ASP A 195 14.41 10.77 19.11
C ASP A 195 13.09 10.53 18.33
N MET A 196 12.96 9.39 17.65
CA MET A 196 11.83 9.06 16.76
C MET A 196 11.70 10.01 15.55
N LYS A 197 12.76 10.70 15.15
CA LYS A 197 12.75 11.50 13.92
C LYS A 197 13.03 10.60 12.73
N VAL A 198 12.25 10.78 11.66
CA VAL A 198 12.38 9.97 10.45
C VAL A 198 13.65 10.37 9.71
N GLU A 199 14.55 9.41 9.50
CA GLU A 199 15.72 9.50 8.64
C GLU A 199 15.42 8.97 7.22
N LYS A 200 14.51 8.00 7.09
CA LYS A 200 14.11 7.44 5.79
C LYS A 200 12.65 7.01 5.82
N ALA A 201 11.89 7.40 4.79
CA ALA A 201 10.53 6.95 4.57
C ALA A 201 10.41 6.18 3.25
N GLU A 202 9.84 4.98 3.29
CA GLU A 202 9.60 4.15 2.10
C GLU A 202 8.13 3.76 2.02
N TYR A 203 7.44 4.17 0.95
CA TYR A 203 6.04 3.83 0.71
C TYR A 203 5.90 2.73 -0.33
N PHE A 204 5.05 1.75 -0.05
CA PHE A 204 4.68 0.70 -1.00
C PHE A 204 3.16 0.56 -1.04
N TYR A 205 2.55 0.85 -2.19
CA TYR A 205 1.11 0.74 -2.38
C TYR A 205 0.74 0.61 -3.85
N GLU A 206 -0.46 0.10 -4.11
CA GLU A 206 -0.98 -0.07 -5.47
C GLU A 206 -1.61 1.26 -5.95
N ARG A 207 -0.91 1.93 -6.87
CA ARG A 207 -1.27 3.26 -7.38
C ARG A 207 -2.33 3.21 -8.48
N GLY A 208 -2.39 2.13 -9.25
CA GLY A 208 -3.25 2.00 -10.43
C GLY A 208 -4.74 2.03 -10.06
N ASN A 209 -5.16 1.17 -9.15
CA ASN A 209 -6.53 1.10 -8.63
C ASN A 209 -6.91 2.37 -7.89
N PHE A 210 -5.99 2.96 -7.12
CA PHE A 210 -6.21 4.27 -6.50
C PHE A 210 -6.59 5.32 -7.54
N LEU A 211 -5.77 5.51 -8.58
CA LEU A 211 -6.05 6.49 -9.62
C LEU A 211 -7.26 6.12 -10.48
N ALA A 212 -7.49 4.84 -10.75
CA ALA A 212 -8.65 4.36 -11.49
C ALA A 212 -9.97 4.64 -10.74
N SER A 213 -9.95 4.61 -9.41
CA SER A 213 -11.14 4.91 -8.59
C SER A 213 -11.56 6.39 -8.61
N LEU A 214 -10.70 7.29 -9.11
CA LEU A 214 -11.03 8.71 -9.34
C LEU A 214 -11.72 8.95 -10.68
N LEU A 215 -11.79 7.94 -11.54
CA LEU A 215 -12.40 8.06 -12.86
C LEU A 215 -13.90 7.81 -12.73
N SER A 216 -14.69 8.64 -13.40
CA SER A 216 -16.12 8.38 -13.52
C SER A 216 -16.33 6.98 -14.13
N PRO A 217 -17.31 6.20 -13.64
CA PRO A 217 -17.58 4.90 -14.21
C PRO A 217 -17.92 5.07 -15.70
N THR A 218 -17.06 4.55 -16.57
CA THR A 218 -17.45 4.21 -17.93
C THR A 218 -18.58 3.17 -17.81
N PRO A 219 -19.66 3.20 -18.62
CA PRO A 219 -20.66 2.15 -18.59
C PRO A 219 -19.95 0.80 -18.74
N ALA A 220 -19.97 0.00 -17.67
CA ALA A 220 -19.34 -1.30 -17.66
C ALA A 220 -20.07 -2.17 -18.69
N VAL A 221 -19.37 -2.60 -19.73
CA VAL A 221 -19.82 -3.76 -20.52
C VAL A 221 -19.72 -4.94 -19.57
N SER A 222 -20.87 -5.44 -19.12
CA SER A 222 -21.00 -6.59 -18.26
C SER A 222 -20.49 -7.84 -18.98
N SER A 223 -19.23 -8.20 -18.78
CA SER A 223 -18.70 -9.52 -19.13
C SER A 223 -18.69 -10.39 -17.87
N ALA A 224 -19.88 -10.87 -17.50
CA ALA A 224 -19.99 -12.05 -16.64
C ALA A 224 -19.44 -13.25 -17.44
N SER A 225 -18.18 -13.61 -17.24
CA SER A 225 -17.61 -14.86 -17.77
C SER A 225 -17.09 -15.73 -16.62
N GLY A 226 -17.95 -16.66 -16.20
CA GLY A 226 -17.59 -17.76 -15.32
C GLY A 226 -16.52 -18.64 -15.95
N CYS A 227 -15.49 -18.96 -15.17
CA CYS A 227 -14.31 -19.71 -15.59
C CYS A 227 -14.59 -21.23 -15.64
N PRO A 228 -14.37 -21.94 -16.77
CA PRO A 228 -14.64 -23.37 -16.87
C PRO A 228 -13.35 -24.22 -16.93
N TYR A 229 -13.06 -25.03 -15.90
CA TYR A 229 -12.64 -26.45 -16.00
C TYR A 229 -12.37 -27.07 -14.62
N ARG A 230 -12.89 -28.27 -14.36
CA ARG A 230 -12.53 -29.15 -13.23
C ARG A 230 -12.63 -30.61 -13.65
N SER A 231 -11.57 -31.38 -13.41
CA SER A 231 -11.50 -32.85 -13.38
C SER A 231 -10.09 -33.20 -12.83
N PHE A 232 -9.76 -34.22 -12.03
CA PHE A 232 -10.38 -35.38 -11.36
C PHE A 232 -9.66 -35.59 -9.99
N ILE A 233 -10.25 -36.37 -9.08
CA ILE A 233 -9.59 -36.96 -7.90
C ILE A 233 -9.56 -38.48 -8.12
N ASP A 234 -8.44 -39.15 -7.80
CA ASP A 234 -8.34 -40.40 -7.01
C ASP A 234 -6.86 -40.80 -6.81
N GLY A 235 -6.50 -41.29 -5.62
CA GLY A 235 -5.31 -42.14 -5.41
C GLY A 235 -4.28 -41.72 -4.35
N GLU A 236 -3.94 -42.66 -3.48
CA GLU A 236 -3.11 -42.56 -2.26
C GLU A 236 -1.60 -42.51 -2.51
N GLY A 237 -0.89 -41.76 -1.66
CA GLY A 237 0.47 -42.13 -1.27
C GLY A 237 1.43 -40.95 -1.14
N GLU A 238 2.36 -41.10 -0.22
CA GLU A 238 3.47 -40.17 0.03
C GLU A 238 4.53 -40.21 -1.12
N LYS A 239 4.18 -40.83 -2.26
CA LYS A 239 4.85 -40.82 -3.57
C LYS A 239 4.06 -40.06 -4.65
N ASP A 240 2.87 -39.56 -4.30
CA ASP A 240 1.82 -39.09 -5.21
C ASP A 240 1.62 -37.59 -5.09
N THR A 241 2.71 -36.81 -5.14
CA THR A 241 2.58 -35.37 -5.38
C THR A 241 2.04 -35.20 -6.79
N VAL A 242 0.78 -34.78 -6.90
CA VAL A 242 0.17 -34.49 -8.19
C VAL A 242 0.71 -33.15 -8.68
N TRP A 243 1.70 -33.25 -9.57
CA TRP A 243 2.25 -32.10 -10.27
C TRP A 243 1.31 -31.69 -11.40
N ARG A 244 1.05 -30.38 -11.53
CA ARG A 244 0.21 -29.80 -12.58
C ARG A 244 0.61 -30.26 -14.00
N ASN A 245 1.90 -30.52 -14.21
CA ASN A 245 2.46 -30.95 -15.49
C ASN A 245 3.03 -32.39 -15.46
N GLY A 246 2.59 -33.21 -14.49
CA GLY A 246 2.98 -34.63 -14.40
C GLY A 246 4.41 -34.92 -13.91
N ALA A 247 5.25 -33.88 -13.72
CA ALA A 247 6.61 -34.00 -13.21
C ALA A 247 7.00 -32.77 -12.38
N PRO A 248 7.98 -32.88 -11.46
CA PRO A 248 8.54 -31.73 -10.77
C PRO A 248 9.22 -30.80 -11.80
N PRO A 249 9.12 -29.48 -11.62
CA PRO A 249 9.74 -28.55 -12.57
C PRO A 249 11.24 -28.42 -12.29
N ASN A 250 12.04 -28.22 -13.34
CA ASN A 250 13.47 -28.01 -13.22
C ASN A 250 13.78 -26.52 -12.98
N TYR A 251 14.48 -26.22 -11.89
CA TYR A 251 14.88 -24.86 -11.51
C TYR A 251 16.39 -24.61 -11.55
N ASP A 252 17.20 -25.51 -12.10
CA ASP A 252 18.67 -25.43 -12.04
C ASP A 252 19.20 -24.10 -12.61
N VAL A 253 18.65 -23.63 -13.73
CA VAL A 253 19.04 -22.37 -14.37
C VAL A 253 18.64 -21.16 -13.52
N VAL A 254 17.39 -21.13 -13.04
CA VAL A 254 16.86 -20.03 -12.21
C VAL A 254 17.55 -19.98 -10.84
N ASN A 255 17.84 -21.15 -10.25
CA ASN A 255 18.56 -21.27 -9.00
C ASN A 255 20.00 -20.79 -9.16
N LYS A 256 20.67 -21.12 -10.27
CA LYS A 256 22.01 -20.62 -10.56
C LYS A 256 22.03 -19.10 -10.69
N LEU A 257 21.15 -18.53 -11.51
CA LEU A 257 21.02 -17.07 -11.66
C LEU A 257 20.75 -16.39 -10.32
N PHE A 258 19.90 -16.98 -9.49
CA PHE A 258 19.63 -16.48 -8.16
C PHE A 258 20.86 -16.49 -7.24
N GLU A 259 21.60 -17.59 -7.21
CA GLU A 259 22.81 -17.70 -6.37
C GLU A 259 23.90 -16.72 -6.83
N ASP A 260 23.98 -16.45 -8.13
CA ASP A 260 24.91 -15.48 -8.72
C ASP A 260 24.51 -14.02 -8.38
N GLU A 261 23.21 -13.72 -8.25
CA GLU A 261 22.70 -12.35 -8.02
C GLU A 261 22.30 -12.04 -6.57
N ARG A 262 22.23 -13.04 -5.67
CA ARG A 262 21.77 -12.81 -4.30
C ARG A 262 22.76 -11.93 -3.53
N THR A 263 22.20 -10.97 -2.79
CA THR A 263 22.97 -10.04 -1.95
C THR A 263 22.88 -10.36 -0.46
N GLN A 264 22.06 -11.35 -0.08
CA GLN A 264 21.78 -11.68 1.32
C GLN A 264 22.85 -12.60 1.92
N ARG A 265 23.15 -12.39 3.21
CA ARG A 265 24.11 -13.23 3.95
C ARG A 265 23.52 -14.60 4.22
N GLU A 266 24.33 -15.64 4.10
CA GLU A 266 23.95 -17.00 4.44
C GLU A 266 23.56 -17.12 5.93
N GLY A 267 22.47 -17.82 6.22
CA GLY A 267 21.89 -17.99 7.55
C GLY A 267 20.96 -16.86 8.03
N SER A 268 20.87 -15.75 7.28
CA SER A 268 20.06 -14.58 7.63
C SER A 268 18.55 -14.87 7.63
N LEU A 269 17.77 -14.02 8.31
CA LEU A 269 16.30 -14.12 8.26
C LEU A 269 15.79 -13.86 6.84
N GLU A 270 16.40 -12.92 6.13
CA GLU A 270 16.12 -12.58 4.75
C GLU A 270 16.28 -13.80 3.83
N GLU A 271 17.38 -14.54 3.97
CA GLU A 271 17.58 -15.79 3.23
C GLU A 271 16.51 -16.84 3.58
N LYS A 272 16.16 -17.00 4.86
CA LYS A 272 15.12 -17.96 5.28
C LYS A 272 13.74 -17.60 4.72
N VAL A 273 13.35 -16.33 4.80
CA VAL A 273 12.11 -15.81 4.20
C VAL A 273 12.11 -16.02 2.70
N GLN A 274 13.23 -15.78 2.04
CA GLN A 274 13.36 -15.98 0.59
C GLN A 274 13.26 -17.45 0.18
N ARG A 275 13.91 -18.36 0.92
CA ARG A 275 13.77 -19.81 0.72
C ARG A 275 12.32 -20.26 0.93
N LEU A 276 11.64 -19.71 1.94
CA LEU A 276 10.23 -19.99 2.19
C LEU A 276 9.35 -19.50 1.03
N LEU A 277 9.53 -18.26 0.57
CA LEU A 277 8.77 -17.68 -0.54
C LEU A 277 8.93 -18.49 -1.82
N LYS A 278 10.16 -18.83 -2.19
CA LYS A 278 10.43 -19.68 -3.37
C LYS A 278 9.76 -21.05 -3.25
N SER A 279 9.88 -21.68 -2.08
CA SER A 279 9.24 -22.97 -1.82
C SER A 279 7.71 -22.84 -1.91
N TRP A 280 7.16 -21.74 -1.41
CA TRP A 280 5.73 -21.47 -1.45
C TRP A 280 5.22 -21.23 -2.88
N GLU A 281 5.90 -20.41 -3.67
CA GLU A 281 5.56 -20.17 -5.08
C GLU A 281 5.61 -21.48 -5.88
N MET A 282 6.63 -22.30 -5.63
CA MET A 282 6.78 -23.63 -6.22
C MET A 282 5.59 -24.54 -5.93
N GLU A 283 5.23 -24.64 -4.65
CA GLU A 283 4.12 -25.45 -4.22
C GLU A 283 2.79 -24.95 -4.75
N LEU A 284 2.57 -23.64 -4.74
CA LEU A 284 1.33 -23.01 -5.20
C LEU A 284 1.11 -23.18 -6.71
N VAL A 285 2.16 -23.07 -7.52
CA VAL A 285 2.05 -23.19 -8.98
C VAL A 285 1.87 -24.63 -9.42
N HIS A 286 2.63 -25.54 -8.82
CA HIS A 286 2.84 -26.87 -9.38
C HIS A 286 2.15 -27.98 -8.60
N LYS A 287 1.85 -27.83 -7.30
CA LYS A 287 1.09 -28.84 -6.55
C LYS A 287 -0.40 -28.57 -6.66
N VAL A 288 -1.15 -29.59 -7.06
CA VAL A 288 -2.60 -29.46 -7.30
C VAL A 288 -3.39 -29.47 -5.99
N ARG A 289 -2.97 -30.30 -5.01
CA ARG A 289 -3.70 -30.46 -3.75
C ARG A 289 -3.09 -29.58 -2.65
N THR A 290 -3.96 -29.00 -1.82
CA THR A 290 -3.55 -28.14 -0.70
C THR A 290 -2.83 -28.94 0.37
N GLU A 291 -3.22 -30.21 0.60
CA GLU A 291 -2.52 -31.11 1.53
C GLU A 291 -1.06 -31.42 1.14
N ASP A 292 -0.70 -31.29 -0.14
CA ASP A 292 0.67 -31.50 -0.60
C ASP A 292 1.57 -30.28 -0.34
N GLN A 293 0.99 -29.11 0.00
CA GLN A 293 1.72 -27.86 0.23
C GLN A 293 2.22 -27.81 1.69
N LYS A 294 3.55 -27.87 1.88
CA LYS A 294 4.21 -27.85 3.20
C LYS A 294 4.55 -26.44 3.68
N THR A 295 4.53 -25.46 2.78
CA THR A 295 4.81 -24.05 3.07
C THR A 295 3.64 -23.30 3.69
N ILE A 296 2.46 -23.93 3.76
CA ILE A 296 1.25 -23.34 4.35
C ILE A 296 0.73 -24.19 5.51
N SER A 297 0.06 -23.55 6.46
CA SER A 297 -0.68 -24.27 7.49
C SER A 297 -2.04 -24.70 6.92
N SER A 298 -2.15 -25.97 6.54
CA SER A 298 -3.40 -26.55 6.03
C SER A 298 -4.56 -26.26 6.98
N GLY A 299 -5.68 -25.77 6.44
CA GLY A 299 -6.88 -25.40 7.18
C GLY A 299 -6.83 -24.07 7.97
N LYS A 300 -5.67 -23.40 8.06
CA LYS A 300 -5.51 -22.10 8.73
C LYS A 300 -4.97 -21.00 7.81
N PHE A 301 -4.48 -21.36 6.63
CA PHE A 301 -3.93 -20.41 5.68
C PHE A 301 -5.04 -19.57 5.04
N SER A 302 -4.85 -18.25 5.05
CA SER A 302 -5.65 -17.28 4.30
C SER A 302 -4.70 -16.33 3.56
N SER A 303 -5.06 -15.94 2.35
CA SER A 303 -4.33 -14.92 1.60
C SER A 303 -5.20 -13.69 1.38
N SER A 304 -4.56 -12.53 1.32
CA SER A 304 -5.20 -11.28 0.96
C SER A 304 -4.30 -10.49 0.02
N THR A 305 -4.87 -9.94 -1.05
CA THR A 305 -4.18 -9.02 -1.95
C THR A 305 -4.80 -7.65 -1.77
N ASN A 306 -3.99 -6.64 -1.41
CA ASN A 306 -4.43 -5.26 -1.22
C ASN A 306 -5.61 -5.07 -0.25
N GLY A 307 -5.68 -5.89 0.82
CA GLY A 307 -6.71 -5.77 1.86
C GLY A 307 -8.01 -6.52 1.59
N GLU A 308 -8.21 -7.10 0.39
CA GLU A 308 -9.30 -8.04 0.15
C GLU A 308 -8.95 -9.41 0.74
N THR A 309 -9.56 -9.76 1.87
CA THR A 309 -9.50 -11.13 2.41
C THR A 309 -10.55 -11.97 1.70
N ARG A 310 -10.12 -12.96 0.92
CA ARG A 310 -11.03 -14.00 0.42
C ARG A 310 -10.79 -15.26 1.23
N PRO A 311 -11.81 -15.78 1.95
CA PRO A 311 -11.69 -17.10 2.55
C PRO A 311 -11.38 -18.11 1.44
N CYS A 312 -10.36 -18.95 1.63
CA CYS A 312 -10.19 -20.17 0.84
C CYS A 312 -11.27 -21.20 1.29
N THR A 313 -12.55 -20.88 1.13
CA THR A 313 -13.65 -21.81 1.41
C THR A 313 -14.09 -22.50 0.14
N SER A 314 -14.26 -23.83 0.24
CA SER A 314 -14.72 -24.76 -0.78
C SER A 314 -15.78 -24.21 -1.74
N LEU A 315 -15.57 -24.44 -3.04
CA LEU A 315 -16.44 -24.07 -4.16
C LEU A 315 -17.93 -24.44 -3.93
N PRO A 316 -18.89 -23.55 -4.25
CA PRO A 316 -20.34 -23.82 -4.10
C PRO A 316 -20.91 -24.79 -5.16
N SER A 317 -21.90 -25.57 -4.74
CA SER A 317 -22.65 -26.60 -5.49
C SER A 317 -23.57 -26.01 -6.57
N SER A 318 -23.57 -26.60 -7.77
CA SER A 318 -24.29 -26.13 -8.96
C SER A 318 -25.59 -26.90 -9.26
N GLN A 319 -26.51 -26.24 -9.98
CA GLN A 319 -27.46 -26.86 -10.90
C GLN A 319 -27.21 -26.30 -12.33
N SER A 320 -27.19 -27.21 -13.32
CA SER A 320 -26.87 -27.07 -14.77
C SER A 320 -28.05 -26.46 -15.59
N PRO A 321 -27.97 -26.14 -16.93
CA PRO A 321 -27.08 -26.71 -17.98
C PRO A 321 -26.66 -25.83 -19.22
N ALA A 322 -25.90 -26.51 -20.11
CA ALA A 322 -25.77 -26.40 -21.59
C ALA A 322 -24.64 -25.53 -22.22
N VAL A 323 -24.02 -26.11 -23.26
CA VAL A 323 -22.66 -25.88 -23.79
C VAL A 323 -22.68 -25.20 -25.16
N HIS A 324 -21.81 -24.21 -25.39
CA HIS A 324 -21.11 -24.00 -26.66
C HIS A 324 -19.79 -23.22 -26.45
N GLY A 325 -18.76 -23.58 -27.22
CA GLY A 325 -17.36 -23.27 -26.94
C GLY A 325 -16.89 -21.87 -27.31
N THR A 326 -15.83 -21.43 -26.63
CA THR A 326 -14.78 -20.50 -27.10
C THR A 326 -13.71 -20.34 -26.00
N ASN A 327 -12.45 -20.29 -26.42
CA ASN A 327 -11.25 -20.20 -25.57
C ASN A 327 -11.12 -18.84 -24.87
N HIS A 328 -11.12 -18.80 -23.53
CA HIS A 328 -10.58 -17.67 -22.75
C HIS A 328 -9.99 -18.15 -21.40
N THR A 329 -8.68 -17.99 -21.22
CA THR A 329 -7.96 -18.19 -19.95
C THR A 329 -8.04 -16.93 -19.08
N ASN A 330 -8.59 -17.03 -17.85
CA ASN A 330 -8.73 -15.90 -16.92
C ASN A 330 -8.05 -16.17 -15.55
N GLY A 331 -7.37 -15.14 -15.03
CA GLY A 331 -7.51 -14.72 -13.63
C GLY A 331 -6.37 -14.95 -12.66
N PHE A 332 -5.97 -16.20 -12.40
CA PHE A 332 -5.05 -16.52 -11.29
C PHE A 332 -3.67 -17.03 -11.72
N VAL A 333 -3.51 -17.31 -13.02
CA VAL A 333 -2.30 -17.90 -13.58
C VAL A 333 -1.26 -16.85 -13.99
N THR A 334 -1.66 -15.59 -14.13
CA THR A 334 -0.82 -14.54 -14.72
C THR A 334 0.29 -14.07 -13.78
N THR A 335 0.03 -13.95 -12.48
CA THR A 335 1.03 -13.42 -11.52
C THR A 335 2.15 -14.41 -11.25
N ALA A 336 1.85 -15.72 -11.19
CA ALA A 336 2.87 -16.73 -10.94
C ALA A 336 3.57 -17.21 -12.22
N ARG A 337 2.94 -17.12 -13.40
CA ARG A 337 3.65 -17.33 -14.68
C ARG A 337 4.73 -16.28 -14.92
N ALA A 338 4.56 -15.06 -14.43
CA ALA A 338 5.54 -13.99 -14.63
C ALA A 338 6.90 -14.28 -13.96
N CYS A 339 6.94 -15.01 -12.82
CA CYS A 339 8.20 -15.37 -12.16
C CYS A 339 8.93 -16.57 -12.79
N CYS A 340 8.31 -17.30 -13.73
CA CYS A 340 8.89 -18.55 -14.28
C CYS A 340 8.85 -18.62 -15.81
N MET A 341 8.76 -17.49 -16.51
CA MET A 341 8.88 -17.46 -17.97
C MET A 341 10.34 -17.32 -18.41
N GLN A 342 11.07 -18.45 -18.43
CA GLN A 342 12.13 -18.69 -19.41
C GLN A 342 12.10 -20.18 -19.82
N GLY A 343 11.97 -20.36 -21.15
CA GLY A 343 12.29 -21.52 -22.01
C GLY A 343 12.32 -22.92 -21.41
#